data_AF-A0A958BKT1-F1
#
_entry.id   AF-A0A958BKT1-F1
#
_cell.length_a   1.000
_cell.length_b   1.000
_cell.length_c   1.000
_cell.angle_alpha   90.00
_cell.angle_beta   90.00
_cell.angle_gamma   90.00
#
_symmetry.space_group_name_H-M   'P 1'
#
loop_
_entity.id
_entity.type
_entity.pdbx_description
1 polymer ?
#
loop_
_entity_poly.entity_id
_entity_poly.type
_entity_poly.pdbx_seq_one_letter_code
_entity_poly.pdbx_strand_id
1 'polypeptide(L)'
;MRTFIGSPPREGAQEAPGRMVGRRFESPRVNYELGPLPSNWEFQEGEKGDAAYYSKEHKALISVRSVCARYSEARLQNLARDLLWGFTDREILREKTIQFAEREALDLEADAKLDGVPVHIWVRVLKKNRCIFDFTLVAPPEHFDEARPAFISLLEGFRLAE
;
A
#
# COMPACT_ATOMS: atom_id res chain seq x y z
N MET A 1 12.62 -54.82 -1.43
CA MET A 1 11.22 -54.34 -1.59
C MET A 1 10.90 -53.44 -0.40
N ARG A 2 10.48 -52.18 -0.68
CA ARG A 2 10.07 -51.09 0.24
C ARG A 2 11.16 -50.41 1.08
N THR A 3 11.19 -49.10 1.31
CA THR A 3 10.89 -47.88 0.53
C THR A 3 11.65 -46.77 1.28
N PHE A 4 12.29 -45.84 0.57
CA PHE A 4 12.73 -44.57 1.15
C PHE A 4 11.49 -43.78 1.62
N ILE A 5 11.52 -43.24 2.83
CA ILE A 5 10.73 -42.05 3.16
C ILE A 5 11.72 -41.02 3.71
N GLY A 6 12.26 -40.22 2.80
CA GLY A 6 12.77 -38.91 3.17
C GLY A 6 11.58 -38.02 3.49
N SER A 7 11.56 -37.41 4.67
CA SER A 7 10.74 -36.24 4.92
C SER A 7 11.62 -35.00 4.82
N PRO A 8 11.24 -34.04 3.97
CA PRO A 8 11.35 -32.64 4.38
C PRO A 8 10.07 -31.85 4.02
N PRO A 9 9.99 -30.56 4.36
CA PRO A 9 9.26 -29.99 5.49
C PRO A 9 7.87 -29.45 5.09
N ARG A 10 6.99 -29.12 6.04
CA ARG A 10 5.84 -28.24 5.78
C ARG A 10 5.93 -26.99 6.64
N GLU A 11 6.90 -26.16 6.29
CA GLU A 11 6.86 -24.72 6.55
C GLU A 11 5.73 -24.12 5.69
N GLY A 12 5.01 -23.14 6.25
CA GLY A 12 3.70 -22.68 5.79
C GLY A 12 3.60 -22.49 4.27
N ALA A 13 2.60 -23.13 3.67
CA ALA A 13 2.26 -22.93 2.27
C ALA A 13 2.11 -21.43 1.99
N GLN A 14 3.07 -20.87 1.27
CA GLN A 14 3.01 -19.52 0.75
C GLN A 14 1.88 -19.52 -0.29
N GLU A 15 0.71 -19.01 0.10
CA GLU A 15 -0.42 -18.79 -0.82
C GLU A 15 0.10 -17.96 -2.01
N ALA A 16 -0.30 -18.33 -3.23
CA ALA A 16 0.16 -17.65 -4.43
C ALA A 16 -0.05 -16.13 -4.31
N PRO A 17 0.97 -15.30 -4.59
CA PRO A 17 0.81 -13.86 -4.52
C PRO A 17 -0.32 -13.42 -5.45
N GLY A 18 -1.11 -12.44 -5.01
CA GLY A 18 -2.08 -11.80 -5.90
C GLY A 18 -1.38 -11.09 -7.04
N ARG A 19 -2.12 -10.73 -8.09
CA ARG A 19 -1.57 -10.10 -9.30
C ARG A 19 -2.39 -8.88 -9.70
N MET A 20 -1.72 -7.94 -10.36
CA MET A 20 -2.38 -6.83 -11.03
C MET A 20 -2.70 -7.17 -12.48
N VAL A 21 -3.96 -6.99 -12.88
CA VAL A 21 -4.44 -7.06 -14.26
C VAL A 21 -5.05 -5.70 -14.62
N GLY A 22 -4.26 -4.87 -15.31
CA GLY A 22 -4.61 -3.48 -15.56
C GLY A 22 -4.76 -2.72 -14.24
N ARG A 23 -5.99 -2.31 -13.90
CA ARG A 23 -6.31 -1.60 -12.65
C ARG A 23 -6.88 -2.51 -11.55
N ARG A 24 -7.02 -3.81 -11.80
CA ARG A 24 -7.59 -4.76 -10.84
C ARG A 24 -6.51 -5.58 -10.17
N PHE A 25 -6.56 -5.66 -8.86
CA PHE A 25 -5.82 -6.65 -8.10
C PHE A 25 -6.70 -7.89 -7.91
N GLU A 26 -6.14 -9.06 -8.20
CA GLU A 26 -6.79 -10.35 -8.06
C GLU A 26 -6.00 -11.24 -7.11
N SER A 27 -6.66 -11.74 -6.05
CA SER A 27 -6.09 -12.74 -5.15
C SER A 27 -7.18 -13.64 -4.59
N PRO A 28 -6.84 -14.83 -4.03
CA PRO A 28 -7.82 -15.67 -3.35
C PRO A 28 -8.51 -15.03 -2.14
N ARG A 29 -7.94 -13.95 -1.58
CA ARG A 29 -8.41 -13.33 -0.33
C ARG A 29 -9.20 -12.04 -0.54
N VAL A 30 -8.80 -11.26 -1.53
CA VAL A 30 -9.39 -9.96 -1.83
C VAL A 30 -9.17 -9.60 -3.30
N ASN A 31 -10.19 -9.03 -3.90
CA ASN A 31 -10.13 -8.44 -5.22
C ASN A 31 -10.56 -6.97 -5.09
N TYR A 32 -9.90 -6.10 -5.82
CA TYR A 32 -10.26 -4.67 -5.85
C TYR A 32 -9.79 -4.03 -7.15
N GLU A 33 -10.36 -2.87 -7.44
CA GLU A 33 -9.95 -2.02 -8.55
C GLU A 33 -9.41 -0.69 -8.00
N LEU A 34 -8.39 -0.15 -8.65
CA LEU A 34 -7.78 1.15 -8.36
C LEU A 34 -8.20 2.19 -9.40
N GLY A 35 -8.18 3.48 -9.04
CA GLY A 35 -8.39 4.54 -10.01
C GLY A 35 -7.28 4.63 -11.08
N PRO A 36 -7.54 5.35 -12.18
CA PRO A 36 -6.54 5.54 -13.22
C PRO A 36 -5.39 6.41 -12.72
N LEU A 37 -4.21 6.17 -13.27
CA LEU A 37 -3.04 7.03 -13.10
C LEU A 37 -2.68 7.67 -14.45
N PRO A 38 -2.07 8.87 -14.45
CA PRO A 38 -1.52 9.46 -15.67
C PRO A 38 -0.43 8.57 -16.29
N SER A 39 -0.20 8.71 -17.59
CA SER A 39 0.70 7.81 -18.36
C SER A 39 2.17 7.87 -17.96
N ASN A 40 2.59 8.89 -17.20
CA ASN A 40 3.94 9.00 -16.66
C ASN A 40 4.16 8.17 -15.37
N TRP A 41 3.12 7.49 -14.87
CA TRP A 41 3.21 6.53 -13.77
C TRP A 41 3.37 5.11 -14.30
N GLU A 42 4.56 4.55 -14.18
CA GLU A 42 4.91 3.22 -14.66
C GLU A 42 4.70 2.18 -13.54
N PHE A 43 3.95 1.11 -13.83
CA PHE A 43 3.82 -0.02 -12.90
C PHE A 43 5.17 -0.66 -12.62
N GLN A 44 5.44 -0.95 -11.35
CA GLN A 44 6.65 -1.60 -10.87
C GLN A 44 6.28 -2.99 -10.37
N GLU A 45 6.76 -4.01 -11.07
CA GLU A 45 6.62 -5.39 -10.62
C GLU A 45 7.58 -5.65 -9.46
N GLY A 46 7.08 -6.13 -8.32
CA GLY A 46 7.90 -6.34 -7.14
C GLY A 46 7.19 -7.16 -6.06
N GLU A 47 7.97 -7.83 -5.21
CA GLU A 47 7.48 -8.85 -4.27
C GLU A 47 6.77 -8.30 -3.01
N LYS A 48 6.79 -6.98 -2.77
CA LYS A 48 6.48 -6.41 -1.43
C LYS A 48 5.15 -5.64 -1.32
N GLY A 49 4.33 -5.63 -2.36
CA GLY A 49 3.02 -4.98 -2.35
C GLY A 49 2.11 -5.53 -3.43
N ASP A 50 0.84 -5.15 -3.37
CA ASP A 50 -0.17 -5.58 -4.34
C ASP A 50 0.02 -4.81 -5.65
N ALA A 51 0.33 -3.51 -5.54
CA ALA A 51 0.68 -2.66 -6.67
C ALA A 51 1.67 -1.58 -6.25
N ALA A 52 2.60 -1.24 -7.15
CA ALA A 52 3.49 -0.10 -7.02
C ALA A 52 3.61 0.62 -8.37
N TYR A 53 3.65 1.94 -8.33
CA TYR A 53 3.76 2.80 -9.51
C TYR A 53 4.79 3.88 -9.25
N TYR A 54 5.71 4.08 -10.19
CA TYR A 54 6.75 5.08 -10.09
C TYR A 54 6.64 6.10 -11.21
N SER A 55 6.76 7.38 -10.87
CA SER A 55 6.92 8.46 -11.84
C SER A 55 8.36 8.95 -11.82
N LYS A 56 9.06 8.81 -12.95
CA LYS A 56 10.41 9.37 -13.14
C LYS A 56 10.39 10.90 -13.11
N GLU A 57 9.31 11.50 -13.61
CA GLU A 57 9.12 12.95 -13.69
C GLU A 57 9.03 13.57 -12.30
N HIS A 58 8.18 13.03 -11.43
CA HIS A 58 8.00 13.54 -10.07
C HIS A 58 8.91 12.86 -9.03
N LYS A 59 9.73 11.89 -9.47
CA LYS A 59 10.55 11.02 -8.60
C LYS A 59 9.72 10.40 -7.46
N ALA A 60 8.48 10.05 -7.76
CA ALA A 60 7.47 9.71 -6.76
C ALA A 60 7.05 8.24 -6.89
N LEU A 61 6.75 7.62 -5.75
CA LEU A 61 6.26 6.25 -5.65
C LEU A 61 4.85 6.26 -5.04
N ILE A 62 3.90 5.61 -5.71
CA ILE A 62 2.62 5.22 -5.12
C ILE A 62 2.63 3.72 -4.92
N SER A 63 2.19 3.26 -3.75
CA SER A 63 2.01 1.84 -3.47
C SER A 63 0.68 1.53 -2.82
N VAL A 64 0.18 0.33 -3.09
CA VAL A 64 -1.00 -0.26 -2.47
C VAL A 64 -0.65 -1.64 -1.97
N ARG A 65 -1.08 -1.95 -0.76
CA ARG A 65 -0.93 -3.28 -0.16
C ARG A 65 -2.19 -3.67 0.58
N SER A 66 -2.57 -4.93 0.49
CA SER A 66 -3.63 -5.52 1.31
C SER A 66 -3.09 -6.65 2.19
N VAL A 67 -3.58 -6.69 3.43
CA VAL A 67 -3.28 -7.78 4.36
C VAL A 67 -4.59 -8.25 4.99
N CYS A 68 -4.98 -9.48 4.67
CA CYS A 68 -6.20 -10.09 5.17
C CYS A 68 -5.91 -11.12 6.27
N ALA A 69 -6.88 -11.33 7.16
CA ALA A 69 -6.89 -12.40 8.18
C ALA A 69 -5.82 -12.33 9.31
N ARG A 70 -5.01 -11.26 9.41
CA ARG A 70 -3.95 -11.17 10.44
C ARG A 70 -4.05 -10.04 11.46
N TYR A 71 -4.96 -9.07 11.32
CA TYR A 71 -5.01 -7.93 12.24
C TYR A 71 -6.42 -7.36 12.38
N SER A 72 -7.20 -7.87 13.34
CA SER A 72 -8.51 -7.28 13.68
C SER A 72 -8.41 -6.19 14.75
N GLU A 73 -7.49 -6.31 15.70
CA GLU A 73 -7.49 -5.49 16.92
C GLU A 73 -6.65 -4.21 16.86
N ALA A 74 -5.75 -4.07 15.88
CA ALA A 74 -4.92 -2.86 15.76
C ALA A 74 -5.78 -1.62 15.44
N ARG A 75 -5.51 -0.52 16.14
CA ARG A 75 -6.12 0.80 15.88
C ARG A 75 -5.55 1.40 14.60
N LEU A 76 -6.35 2.15 13.85
CA LEU A 76 -5.92 2.76 12.58
C LEU A 76 -4.70 3.67 12.76
N GLN A 77 -4.61 4.40 13.87
CA GLN A 77 -3.48 5.27 14.19
C GLN A 77 -2.17 4.49 14.28
N ASN A 78 -2.19 3.32 14.92
CA ASN A 78 -0.99 2.48 15.04
C ASN A 78 -0.58 1.95 13.67
N LEU A 79 -1.55 1.43 12.89
CA LEU A 79 -1.28 0.91 11.56
C LEU A 79 -0.66 1.97 10.63
N ALA A 80 -1.19 3.19 10.62
CA ALA A 80 -0.63 4.25 9.78
C ALA A 80 0.76 4.70 10.22
N ARG A 81 1.04 4.71 11.53
CA ARG A 81 2.37 5.05 12.07
C ARG A 81 3.40 3.95 11.83
N ASP A 82 2.98 2.69 11.81
CA ASP A 82 3.83 1.54 11.51
C ASP A 82 4.38 1.61 10.07
N LEU A 83 3.61 2.19 9.14
CA LEU A 83 4.08 2.45 7.77
C LEU A 83 5.24 3.44 7.70
N LEU A 84 5.48 4.21 8.76
CA LEU A 84 6.62 5.13 8.85
C LEU A 84 7.87 4.48 9.46
N TRP A 85 7.87 3.21 9.86
CA TRP A 85 9.01 2.60 10.56
C TRP A 85 10.31 2.57 9.75
N GLY A 86 10.23 2.49 8.42
CA GLY A 86 11.39 2.52 7.54
C GLY A 86 12.02 3.92 7.35
N PHE A 87 11.44 4.97 7.94
CA PHE A 87 11.88 6.34 7.76
C PHE A 87 12.52 6.91 9.03
N THR A 88 13.40 7.89 8.84
CA THR A 88 14.10 8.64 9.89
C THR A 88 13.61 10.09 9.91
N ASP A 89 13.93 10.85 10.96
CA ASP A 89 13.60 12.29 11.09
C ASP A 89 12.13 12.63 10.79
N ARG A 90 11.20 11.83 11.35
CA ARG A 90 9.77 11.90 11.06
C ARG A 90 9.10 13.07 11.77
N GLU A 91 8.44 13.93 11.02
CA GLU A 91 7.55 14.99 11.52
C GLU A 91 6.15 14.78 10.95
N ILE A 92 5.18 14.48 11.81
CA ILE A 92 3.78 14.32 11.39
C ILE A 92 3.15 15.71 11.26
N LEU A 93 2.75 16.05 10.04
CA LEU A 93 2.17 17.35 9.70
C LEU A 93 0.65 17.32 9.84
N ARG A 94 0.03 16.19 9.50
CA ARG A 94 -1.42 15.99 9.56
C ARG A 94 -1.74 14.55 9.90
N GLU A 95 -2.68 14.32 10.81
CA GLU A 95 -3.26 13.01 11.08
C GLU A 95 -4.76 13.19 11.28
N LYS A 96 -5.60 12.51 10.49
CA LYS A 96 -7.05 12.68 10.56
C LYS A 96 -7.80 11.39 10.22
N THR A 97 -8.80 11.10 11.03
CA THR A 97 -9.83 10.10 10.71
C THR A 97 -10.83 10.65 9.68
N ILE A 98 -11.07 9.90 8.63
CA ILE A 98 -11.97 10.27 7.52
C ILE A 98 -12.92 9.12 7.16
N GLN A 99 -13.98 9.43 6.41
CA GLN A 99 -14.79 8.42 5.73
C GLN A 99 -14.20 8.17 4.33
N PHE A 100 -13.93 6.90 4.02
CA PHE A 100 -13.37 6.47 2.74
C PHE A 100 -13.88 5.06 2.42
N ALA A 101 -14.38 4.86 1.20
CA ALA A 101 -15.00 3.59 0.79
C ALA A 101 -16.03 3.08 1.82
N GLU A 102 -16.93 3.96 2.27
CA GLU A 102 -18.04 3.68 3.22
C GLU A 102 -17.58 3.18 4.61
N ARG A 103 -16.33 3.41 4.96
CA ARG A 103 -15.74 2.99 6.21
C ARG A 103 -14.81 4.07 6.74
N GLU A 104 -14.52 3.96 8.03
CA GLU A 104 -13.50 4.79 8.65
C GLU A 104 -12.11 4.40 8.13
N ALA A 105 -11.34 5.43 7.75
CA ALA A 105 -9.93 5.34 7.38
C ALA A 105 -9.13 6.42 8.12
N LEU A 106 -7.81 6.26 8.18
CA LEU A 106 -6.90 7.28 8.70
C LEU A 106 -6.02 7.81 7.58
N ASP A 107 -6.02 9.14 7.44
CA ASP A 107 -5.06 9.90 6.63
C ASP A 107 -3.92 10.40 7.52
N LEU A 108 -2.69 10.26 7.05
CA LEU A 108 -1.50 10.80 7.69
C LEU A 108 -0.58 11.41 6.62
N GLU A 109 -0.16 12.66 6.82
CA GLU A 109 0.93 13.31 6.07
C GLU A 109 2.11 13.59 7.00
N ALA A 110 3.32 13.32 6.52
CA ALA A 110 4.55 13.51 7.27
C ALA A 110 5.74 13.88 6.37
N ASP A 111 6.62 14.73 6.90
CA ASP A 111 7.98 14.87 6.40
C ASP A 111 8.89 13.85 7.07
N ALA A 112 9.85 13.29 6.33
CA ALA A 112 10.81 12.33 6.84
C ALA A 112 12.07 12.25 5.97
N LYS A 113 12.98 11.34 6.32
CA LYS A 113 14.11 10.94 5.48
C LYS A 113 14.11 9.44 5.19
N LEU A 114 14.33 9.10 3.92
CA LEU A 114 14.60 7.74 3.45
C LEU A 114 16.07 7.64 3.07
N ASP A 115 16.84 6.82 3.78
CA ASP A 115 18.29 6.68 3.59
C ASP A 115 19.04 8.03 3.59
N GLY A 116 18.58 8.97 4.44
CA GLY A 116 19.12 10.32 4.57
C GLY A 116 18.58 11.35 3.57
N VAL A 117 17.80 10.94 2.57
CA VAL A 117 17.19 11.83 1.56
C VAL A 117 15.82 12.32 2.05
N PRO A 118 15.55 13.65 2.04
CA PRO A 118 14.24 14.19 2.42
C PRO A 118 13.11 13.68 1.51
N VAL A 119 11.99 13.32 2.13
CA VAL A 119 10.77 12.89 1.46
C VAL A 119 9.55 13.44 2.20
N HIS A 120 8.49 13.69 1.44
CA HIS A 120 7.16 13.93 1.96
C HIS A 120 6.29 12.70 1.67
N ILE A 121 5.50 12.30 2.66
CA ILE A 121 4.77 11.03 2.67
C ILE A 121 3.29 11.33 2.94
N TRP A 122 2.40 10.74 2.14
CA TRP A 122 0.98 10.63 2.46
C TRP A 122 0.56 9.17 2.52
N VAL A 123 0.10 8.75 3.69
CA VAL A 123 -0.47 7.45 3.98
C VAL A 123 -1.99 7.56 4.13
N ARG A 124 -2.72 6.59 3.56
CA ARG A 124 -4.10 6.29 3.92
C ARG A 124 -4.22 4.82 4.32
N VAL A 125 -4.77 4.56 5.51
CA VAL A 125 -5.04 3.20 5.99
C VAL A 125 -6.53 2.96 6.14
N LEU A 126 -7.03 1.87 5.56
CA LEU A 126 -8.44 1.47 5.62
C LEU A 126 -8.56 0.06 6.20
N LYS A 127 -9.53 -0.14 7.10
CA LYS A 127 -9.99 -1.47 7.53
C LYS A 127 -11.38 -1.75 6.93
N LYS A 128 -11.46 -2.68 5.97
CA LYS A 128 -12.73 -3.11 5.35
C LYS A 128 -12.68 -4.61 5.03
N ASN A 129 -13.80 -5.31 5.21
CA ASN A 129 -13.98 -6.72 4.84
C ASN A 129 -12.89 -7.69 5.35
N ARG A 130 -12.44 -7.51 6.60
CA ARG A 130 -11.37 -8.32 7.25
C ARG A 130 -9.98 -8.17 6.64
N CYS A 131 -9.77 -7.09 5.88
CA CYS A 131 -8.47 -6.71 5.33
C CYS A 131 -8.09 -5.31 5.79
N ILE A 132 -6.79 -5.08 5.92
CA ILE A 132 -6.17 -3.76 6.00
C ILE A 132 -5.67 -3.41 4.61
N PHE A 133 -5.91 -2.18 4.19
CA PHE A 133 -5.39 -1.60 2.96
C PHE A 133 -4.51 -0.41 3.31
N ASP A 134 -3.27 -0.48 2.85
CA ASP A 134 -2.29 0.58 3.00
C ASP A 134 -2.10 1.24 1.63
N PHE A 135 -2.38 2.53 1.53
CA PHE A 135 -2.12 3.34 0.35
C PHE A 135 -1.03 4.35 0.74
N THR A 136 0.04 4.43 -0.03
CA THR A 136 1.13 5.37 0.26
C THR A 136 1.53 6.13 -0.99
N LEU A 137 1.75 7.44 -0.86
CA LEU A 137 2.51 8.28 -1.78
C LEU A 137 3.78 8.75 -1.08
N VAL A 138 4.94 8.55 -1.70
CA VAL A 138 6.24 9.08 -1.26
C VAL A 138 6.85 9.87 -2.41
N ALA A 139 7.27 11.10 -2.17
CA ALA A 139 7.97 11.91 -3.17
C ALA A 139 8.97 12.87 -2.49
N PRO A 140 9.95 13.41 -3.23
CA PRO A 140 10.70 14.57 -2.77
C PRO A 140 9.74 15.73 -2.43
N PRO A 141 10.00 16.52 -1.38
CA PRO A 141 9.10 17.61 -0.98
C PRO A 141 8.79 18.58 -2.13
N GLU A 142 9.77 18.87 -3.00
CA GLU A 142 9.63 19.78 -4.13
C GLU A 142 8.70 19.26 -5.25
N HIS A 143 8.45 17.95 -5.32
CA HIS A 143 7.59 17.32 -6.33
C HIS A 143 6.31 16.73 -5.74
N PHE A 144 6.11 16.83 -4.43
CA PHE A 144 5.00 16.16 -3.76
C PHE A 144 3.64 16.67 -4.24
N ASP A 145 3.47 17.98 -4.38
CA ASP A 145 2.23 18.58 -4.85
C ASP A 145 1.91 18.23 -6.31
N GLU A 146 2.92 17.98 -7.14
CA GLU A 146 2.74 17.52 -8.53
C GLU A 146 2.32 16.04 -8.58
N ALA A 147 2.80 15.21 -7.66
CA ALA A 147 2.44 13.80 -7.56
C ALA A 147 1.07 13.58 -6.89
N ARG A 148 0.64 14.50 -6.03
CA ARG A 148 -0.59 14.43 -5.22
C ARG A 148 -1.87 14.12 -6.01
N PRO A 149 -2.14 14.73 -7.19
CA PRO A 149 -3.35 14.46 -7.95
C PRO A 149 -3.47 13.02 -8.44
N ALA A 150 -2.35 12.37 -8.75
CA ALA A 150 -2.33 10.97 -9.19
C ALA A 150 -2.74 10.04 -8.05
N PHE A 151 -2.27 10.30 -6.83
CA PHE A 151 -2.66 9.55 -5.64
C PHE A 151 -4.14 9.73 -5.31
N ILE A 152 -4.67 10.95 -5.44
CA ILE A 152 -6.10 11.24 -5.28
C ILE A 152 -6.92 10.44 -6.30
N SER A 153 -6.56 10.48 -7.58
CA SER A 153 -7.25 9.72 -8.64
C SER A 153 -7.27 8.21 -8.34
N LEU A 154 -6.14 7.65 -7.89
CA LEU A 154 -6.04 6.25 -7.50
C LEU A 154 -7.00 5.90 -6.35
N LEU A 155 -7.06 6.75 -5.31
CA LEU A 155 -7.92 6.57 -4.14
C LEU A 155 -9.40 6.71 -4.51
N GLU A 156 -9.78 7.69 -5.33
CA GLU A 156 -11.17 7.93 -5.74
C GLU A 156 -11.74 6.77 -6.56
N GLY A 157 -10.91 6.09 -7.35
CA GLY A 157 -11.32 4.90 -8.08
C GLY A 157 -11.23 3.59 -7.29
N PHE A 158 -10.79 3.62 -6.02
CA PHE A 158 -10.71 2.41 -5.20
C PHE A 158 -12.10 1.82 -4.94
N ARG A 159 -12.27 0.55 -5.29
CA ARG A 159 -13.48 -0.22 -4.97
C ARG A 159 -13.15 -1.70 -4.83
N LEU A 160 -13.76 -2.33 -3.83
CA LEU A 160 -13.71 -3.79 -3.73
C LEU A 160 -14.47 -4.40 -4.92
N ALA A 161 -13.90 -5.46 -5.49
CA ALA A 161 -14.57 -6.26 -6.49
C ALA A 161 -15.19 -7.48 -5.78
N GLU A 162 -16.48 -7.69 -6.01
CA GLU A 162 -17.22 -8.87 -5.54
C GLU A 162 -16.86 -10.12 -6.35
#